data_AF-A0A2H5ZQG0-F1
#
_entry.id   AF-A0A2H5ZQG0-F1
#
_cell.length_a   1.000
_cell.length_b   1.000
_cell.length_c   1.000
_cell.angle_alpha   90.00
_cell.angle_beta   90.00
_cell.angle_gamma   90.00
#
_symmetry.space_group_name_H-M   'P 1'
#
loop_
_entity.id
_entity.type
_entity.pdbx_description
1 polymer ?
#
loop_
_entity_poly.entity_id
_entity_poly.type
_entity_poly.pdbx_seq_one_letter_code
_entity_poly.pdbx_strand_id
1 'polypeptide(L)'
;MTIEPSTFGGSVPVALGQLAPERPPCRWLFEALIVLQDGTVTMCGTDWDAHAPVGHALEQSLADIWHGEEMQRRRAAHIAQRFDAVLPCAACTDWPLADGSGYRNVLRTAIFAPARDHALAPREQIESSM
;
A
#
# COMPACT_ATOMS: atom_id res chain seq x y z
N MET A 1 -13.93 -0.79 26.86
CA MET A 1 -12.47 -1.01 26.91
C MET A 1 -11.93 -0.44 25.61
N THR A 2 -11.59 0.84 25.62
CA THR A 2 -11.10 1.52 24.43
C THR A 2 -9.66 1.09 24.28
N ILE A 3 -9.40 0.24 23.29
CA ILE A 3 -8.03 0.08 22.81
C ILE A 3 -7.67 1.48 22.31
N GLU A 4 -6.72 2.16 22.96
CA GLU A 4 -6.10 3.36 22.39
C GLU A 4 -5.77 3.05 20.92
N PRO A 5 -5.93 3.99 19.97
CA PRO A 5 -5.81 3.68 18.56
C PRO A 5 -4.41 3.14 18.30
N SER A 6 -4.31 1.81 18.32
CA SER A 6 -3.14 1.10 17.88
C SER A 6 -3.16 1.33 16.39
N THR A 7 -2.39 2.31 15.94
CA THR A 7 -1.73 2.22 14.64
C THR A 7 -1.17 0.80 14.61
N PHE A 8 -1.79 -0.14 13.92
CA PHE A 8 -1.35 -1.52 13.94
C PHE A 8 0.04 -1.53 13.29
N GLY A 9 1.09 -1.41 14.11
CA GLY A 9 2.49 -1.26 13.70
C GLY A 9 3.31 -0.15 14.40
N GLY A 10 2.70 0.81 15.09
CA GLY A 10 3.42 2.04 15.47
C GLY A 10 3.83 2.85 14.23
N SER A 11 4.12 4.14 14.37
CA SER A 11 4.75 4.88 13.26
C SER A 11 6.08 4.22 12.94
N VAL A 12 6.19 3.52 11.82
CA VAL A 12 7.47 3.00 11.40
C VAL A 12 8.31 4.21 10.96
N PRO A 13 9.43 4.52 11.65
CA PRO A 13 10.23 5.67 11.27
C PRO A 13 10.83 5.40 9.88
N VAL A 14 10.24 6.01 8.86
CA VAL A 14 10.80 6.01 7.52
C VAL A 14 11.82 7.14 7.45
N ALA A 15 13.08 6.82 7.21
CA ALA A 15 14.10 7.83 7.00
C ALA A 15 13.72 8.68 5.77
N LEU A 16 13.34 9.93 5.99
CA LEU A 16 12.80 10.85 4.97
C LEU A 16 13.71 11.00 3.74
N GLY A 17 15.03 10.81 3.89
CA GLY A 17 16.00 10.84 2.79
C GLY A 17 15.96 9.65 1.82
N GLN A 18 15.06 8.68 2.04
CA GLN A 18 14.89 7.49 1.19
C GLN A 18 13.54 7.45 0.45
N LEU A 19 12.71 8.48 0.63
CA LEU A 19 11.43 8.57 -0.06
C LEU A 19 11.61 9.07 -1.48
N ALA A 20 10.73 8.62 -2.38
CA ALA A 20 10.60 9.25 -3.68
C ALA A 20 10.27 10.75 -3.49
N PRO A 21 10.83 11.64 -4.35
CA PRO A 21 10.57 13.08 -4.25
C PRO A 21 9.09 13.44 -4.43
N GLU A 22 8.34 12.57 -5.12
CA GLU A 22 6.90 12.68 -5.30
C GLU A 22 6.20 11.42 -4.79
N ARG A 23 5.00 11.58 -4.23
CA ARG A 23 4.16 10.47 -3.79
C ARG A 23 3.66 9.68 -5.01
N PRO A 24 4.01 8.39 -5.15
CA PRO A 24 3.50 7.56 -6.25
C PRO A 24 2.05 7.12 -5.98
N PRO A 25 1.33 6.62 -7.00
CA PRO A 25 0.10 5.86 -6.80
C PRO A 25 0.29 4.75 -5.77
N CYS A 26 -0.64 4.62 -4.84
CA CYS A 26 -0.59 3.61 -3.79
C CYS A 26 -0.73 2.22 -4.40
N ARG A 27 0.27 1.34 -4.22
CA ARG A 27 0.23 -0.02 -4.77
C ARG A 27 -0.93 -0.85 -4.26
N TRP A 28 -1.37 -0.62 -3.01
CA TRP A 28 -2.39 -1.44 -2.36
C TRP A 28 -3.71 -1.43 -3.12
N LEU A 29 -4.05 -0.32 -3.79
CA LEU A 29 -5.23 -0.20 -4.66
C LEU A 29 -5.22 -1.16 -5.87
N PHE A 30 -4.05 -1.68 -6.23
CA PHE A 30 -3.85 -2.54 -7.39
C PHE A 30 -3.51 -3.99 -7.01
N GLU A 31 -3.29 -4.27 -5.73
CA GLU A 31 -2.82 -5.58 -5.27
C GLU A 31 -3.74 -6.29 -4.27
N ALA A 32 -4.54 -5.55 -3.50
CA ALA A 32 -5.27 -6.17 -2.38
C ALA A 32 -6.64 -5.54 -2.10
N LEU A 33 -7.54 -6.40 -1.60
CA LEU A 33 -8.72 -6.03 -0.82
C LEU A 33 -8.54 -6.58 0.59
N ILE A 34 -9.06 -5.86 1.57
CA ILE A 34 -9.10 -6.29 2.97
C ILE A 34 -10.56 -6.55 3.32
N VAL A 35 -10.87 -7.77 3.74
CA VAL A 35 -12.21 -8.13 4.24
C VAL A 35 -12.16 -8.10 5.77
N LEU A 36 -12.95 -7.23 6.36
CA LEU A 36 -13.09 -7.09 7.81
C LEU A 36 -13.98 -8.20 8.37
N GLN A 37 -13.98 -8.36 9.69
CA GLN A 37 -14.65 -9.46 10.39
C GLN A 37 -16.17 -9.51 10.11
N ASP A 38 -16.79 -8.35 9.94
CA ASP A 38 -18.23 -8.22 9.66
C ASP A 38 -18.58 -8.47 8.18
N GLY A 39 -17.59 -8.59 7.30
CA GLY A 39 -17.77 -8.71 5.86
C GLY A 39 -17.57 -7.40 5.10
N THR A 40 -17.39 -6.26 5.79
CA THR A 40 -17.06 -4.99 5.14
C THR A 40 -15.72 -5.11 4.40
N VAL A 41 -15.66 -4.62 3.17
CA VAL A 41 -14.45 -4.67 2.35
C VAL A 41 -13.84 -3.29 2.21
N THR A 42 -12.54 -3.18 2.48
CA THR A 42 -11.75 -1.96 2.31
C THR A 42 -10.59 -2.20 1.35
N MET A 43 -9.99 -1.11 0.87
CA MET A 43 -8.93 -1.15 -0.15
C MET A 43 -7.51 -1.19 0.44
N CYS A 44 -7.38 -1.12 1.76
CA CYS A 44 -6.11 -0.89 2.45
C CYS A 44 -6.22 -1.32 3.91
N GLY A 45 -5.17 -1.96 4.44
CA GLY A 45 -5.12 -2.39 5.84
C GLY A 45 -5.08 -1.24 6.85
N THR A 46 -4.68 -0.03 6.44
CA THR A 46 -4.76 1.17 7.28
C THR A 46 -6.20 1.63 7.52
N ASP A 47 -7.14 1.29 6.62
CA ASP A 47 -8.56 1.61 6.79
C ASP A 47 -9.30 0.50 7.56
N TRP A 48 -8.77 0.12 8.72
CA TRP A 48 -9.29 -0.98 9.53
C TRP A 48 -10.63 -0.66 10.21
N ASP A 49 -10.92 0.63 10.42
CA ASP A 49 -12.20 1.15 10.92
C ASP A 49 -13.25 1.34 9.80
N ALA A 50 -12.92 1.00 8.55
CA ALA A 50 -13.78 1.19 7.39
C ALA A 50 -14.35 2.62 7.27
N HIS A 51 -13.49 3.63 7.36
CA HIS A 51 -13.89 5.02 7.04
C HIS A 51 -14.18 5.20 5.54
N ALA A 52 -13.66 4.31 4.70
CA ALA A 52 -13.77 4.37 3.26
C ALA A 52 -14.02 2.97 2.64
N PRO A 53 -15.14 2.30 2.98
CA PRO A 53 -15.44 0.98 2.48
C PRO A 53 -15.66 1.01 0.97
N VAL A 54 -15.32 -0.10 0.31
CA VAL A 54 -15.48 -0.27 -1.15
C VAL A 54 -16.53 -1.30 -1.52
N GLY A 55 -17.09 -2.02 -0.54
CA GLY A 55 -18.18 -2.97 -0.72
C GLY A 55 -18.39 -3.87 0.50
N HIS A 56 -19.24 -4.88 0.35
CA HIS A 56 -19.53 -5.86 1.41
C HIS A 56 -19.52 -7.29 0.86
N ALA A 57 -18.69 -8.17 1.42
CA ALA A 57 -18.42 -9.51 0.91
C ALA A 57 -19.60 -10.48 1.06
N LEU A 58 -20.58 -10.18 1.92
CA LEU A 58 -21.82 -10.95 2.03
C LEU A 58 -22.89 -10.53 1.00
N GLU A 59 -22.69 -9.40 0.31
CA GLU A 59 -23.66 -8.85 -0.65
C GLU A 59 -23.17 -8.94 -2.10
N GLN A 60 -21.86 -8.88 -2.31
CA GLN A 60 -21.23 -8.85 -3.63
C GLN A 60 -20.02 -9.77 -3.68
N SER A 61 -19.69 -10.30 -4.87
CA SER A 61 -18.45 -11.05 -5.02
C SER A 61 -17.24 -10.12 -4.91
N LEU A 62 -16.11 -10.63 -4.42
CA LEU A 62 -14.87 -9.84 -4.36
C LEU A 62 -14.43 -9.37 -5.75
N ALA A 63 -14.74 -10.12 -6.80
CA ALA A 63 -14.46 -9.73 -8.18
C ALA A 63 -15.29 -8.52 -8.60
N ASP A 64 -16.57 -8.45 -8.21
CA ASP A 64 -17.44 -7.30 -8.49
C ASP A 64 -16.97 -6.07 -7.72
N ILE A 65 -16.62 -6.24 -6.43
CA ILE A 65 -16.07 -5.16 -5.60
C ILE A 65 -14.76 -4.64 -6.20
N TRP A 66 -13.86 -5.55 -6.61
CA TRP A 66 -12.57 -5.20 -7.19
C TRP A 66 -12.66 -4.39 -8.49
N HIS A 67 -13.64 -4.71 -9.33
CA HIS A 67 -13.88 -4.04 -10.60
C HIS A 67 -14.90 -2.91 -10.50
N GLY A 68 -15.54 -2.74 -9.34
CA GLY A 68 -16.60 -1.78 -9.08
C GLY A 68 -16.15 -0.32 -9.18
N GLU A 69 -17.14 0.55 -9.31
CA GLU A 69 -16.94 1.99 -9.55
C GLU A 69 -16.02 2.63 -8.51
N GLU A 70 -16.18 2.28 -7.24
CA GLU A 70 -15.40 2.91 -6.16
C GLU A 70 -13.91 2.57 -6.24
N MET A 71 -13.56 1.32 -6.53
CA MET A 71 -12.17 0.93 -6.77
C MET A 71 -11.59 1.63 -8.00
N GLN A 72 -12.35 1.73 -9.10
CA GLN A 72 -11.88 2.43 -10.30
C GLN A 72 -11.70 3.93 -10.07
N ARG A 73 -12.63 4.57 -9.36
CA ARG A 73 -12.55 5.99 -8.98
C ARG A 73 -11.26 6.28 -8.22
N ARG A 74 -10.91 5.39 -7.27
CA ARG A 74 -9.71 5.54 -6.42
C ARG A 74 -8.41 5.29 -7.18
N ARG A 75 -8.37 4.27 -8.03
CA ARG A 75 -7.23 4.01 -8.93
C ARG A 75 -7.00 5.19 -9.88
N ALA A 76 -8.06 5.69 -10.52
CA ALA A 76 -7.99 6.84 -11.41
C ALA A 76 -7.52 8.11 -10.69
N ALA A 77 -8.00 8.36 -9.46
CA ALA A 77 -7.54 9.47 -8.64
C ALA A 77 -6.03 9.38 -8.34
N HIS A 78 -5.52 8.20 -7.99
CA HIS A 78 -4.09 8.00 -7.71
C HIS A 78 -3.21 8.12 -8.95
N ILE A 79 -3.64 7.57 -10.09
CA ILE A 79 -2.94 7.73 -11.38
C ILE A 79 -2.85 9.20 -11.76
N ALA A 80 -3.89 9.98 -11.47
CA ALA A 80 -3.92 11.43 -11.70
C ALA A 80 -3.27 12.26 -10.56
N GLN A 81 -2.62 11.63 -9.57
CA GLN A 81 -2.05 12.27 -8.37
C GLN A 81 -3.04 13.16 -7.58
N ARG A 82 -4.35 12.89 -7.66
CA ARG A 82 -5.41 13.57 -6.90
C ARG A 82 -5.74 12.81 -5.62
N PHE A 83 -4.79 12.75 -4.69
CA PHE A 83 -4.93 11.99 -3.45
C PHE A 83 -5.98 12.57 -2.51
N ASP A 84 -6.21 13.88 -2.58
CA ASP A 84 -7.21 14.64 -1.83
C ASP A 84 -8.66 14.32 -2.24
N ALA A 85 -8.87 13.80 -3.46
CA ALA A 85 -10.19 13.43 -3.95
C ALA A 85 -10.76 12.12 -3.36
N VAL A 86 -9.94 11.35 -2.61
CA VAL A 86 -10.31 10.03 -2.08
C VAL A 86 -9.83 9.82 -0.64
N LEU A 87 -10.76 9.56 0.27
CA LEU A 87 -10.47 9.22 1.67
C LEU A 87 -10.06 7.75 1.81
N PRO A 88 -9.10 7.38 2.68
CA PRO A 88 -8.34 8.23 3.60
C PRO A 88 -7.05 8.78 2.98
N CYS A 89 -6.86 8.63 1.66
CA CYS A 89 -5.58 8.89 1.00
C CYS A 89 -5.12 10.34 1.09
N ALA A 90 -6.03 11.30 1.24
CA ALA A 90 -5.74 12.71 1.46
C ALA A 90 -4.79 12.96 2.65
N ALA A 91 -5.02 12.25 3.76
CA ALA A 91 -4.27 12.41 5.02
C ALA A 91 -3.36 11.20 5.32
N CYS A 92 -3.23 10.26 4.38
CA CYS A 92 -2.47 9.03 4.60
C CYS A 92 -0.97 9.33 4.76
N THR A 93 -0.40 8.88 5.87
CA THR A 93 1.05 8.93 6.16
C THR A 93 1.76 7.61 5.85
N ASP A 94 1.01 6.55 5.54
CA ASP A 94 1.53 5.19 5.32
C ASP A 94 1.93 4.91 3.86
N TRP A 95 1.69 5.86 2.95
CA TRP A 95 2.05 5.72 1.54
C TRP A 95 3.53 5.35 1.28
N PRO A 96 4.52 5.71 2.12
CA PRO A 96 5.90 5.23 1.97
C PRO A 96 6.08 3.71 2.03
N LEU A 97 5.16 3.02 2.70
CA LEU A 97 5.16 1.55 2.81
C LEU A 97 4.47 0.91 1.60
N ALA A 98 3.64 1.68 0.90
CA ALA A 98 2.86 1.26 -0.25
C ALA A 98 3.53 1.60 -1.60
N ASP A 99 4.82 1.96 -1.61
CA ASP A 99 5.58 2.38 -2.79
C ASP A 99 6.11 1.21 -3.66
N GLY A 100 5.97 -0.03 -3.21
CA GLY A 100 6.53 -1.21 -3.87
C GLY A 100 7.62 -1.91 -3.07
N SER A 101 8.23 -1.19 -2.12
CA SER A 101 9.36 -1.64 -1.33
C SER A 101 8.93 -2.22 0.03
N GLY A 102 7.74 -1.87 0.52
CA GLY A 102 7.20 -2.39 1.78
C GLY A 102 8.14 -2.07 2.95
N TYR A 103 8.32 -3.04 3.86
CA TYR A 103 9.24 -2.91 4.99
C TYR A 103 10.73 -2.85 4.58
N ARG A 104 11.08 -3.08 3.30
CA ARG A 104 12.49 -3.01 2.85
C ARG A 104 13.06 -1.61 3.01
N ASN A 105 12.23 -0.57 2.93
CA ASN A 105 12.63 0.81 3.19
C ASN A 105 13.12 1.00 4.62
N VAL A 106 12.59 0.21 5.56
CA VAL A 106 12.85 0.27 7.01
C VAL A 106 14.01 -0.65 7.39
N LEU A 107 14.06 -1.85 6.81
CA LEU A 107 15.14 -2.81 7.06
C LEU A 107 16.47 -2.37 6.44
N ARG A 108 16.47 -1.55 5.37
CA ARG A 108 17.72 -0.96 4.86
C ARG A 108 18.42 -0.11 5.91
N THR A 109 17.65 0.58 6.76
CA THR A 109 18.20 1.43 7.83
C THR A 109 18.72 0.61 9.02
N ALA A 110 18.13 -0.56 9.29
CA ALA A 110 18.51 -1.42 10.40
C ALA A 110 19.64 -2.43 10.07
N ILE A 111 19.78 -2.86 8.81
CA ILE A 111 20.72 -3.92 8.40
C ILE A 111 21.88 -3.37 7.54
N PHE A 112 21.69 -2.22 6.86
CA PHE A 112 22.67 -1.66 5.91
C PHE A 112 22.98 -0.19 6.19
N ALA A 113 23.68 0.08 7.30
CA ALA A 113 24.70 1.13 7.28
C ALA A 113 25.67 0.85 6.10
N PRO A 114 26.19 1.86 5.40
CA PRO A 114 26.50 1.75 3.98
C PRO A 114 27.58 0.70 3.70
N ALA A 115 27.21 -0.37 3.00
CA ALA A 115 28.16 -1.05 2.14
C ALA A 115 28.15 -0.30 0.79
N ARG A 116 29.33 0.19 0.44
CA ARG A 116 29.66 1.01 -0.72
C ARG A 116 29.06 0.46 -2.02
N ASP A 117 28.71 1.41 -2.89
CA ASP A 117 28.60 1.34 -4.35
C ASP A 117 28.67 -0.07 -4.97
N HIS A 118 27.51 -0.64 -5.30
CA HIS A 118 27.41 -1.77 -6.20
C HIS A 118 26.43 -1.44 -7.32
N ALA A 119 27.00 -0.96 -8.43
CA ALA A 119 26.37 -1.01 -9.74
C ALA A 119 25.73 -2.40 -9.93
N LEU A 120 24.44 -2.40 -10.27
CA LEU A 120 23.68 -3.62 -10.57
C LEU A 120 24.40 -4.39 -11.68
N ALA A 121 24.92 -5.58 -11.35
CA ALA A 121 25.50 -6.47 -12.35
C ALA A 121 24.40 -7.00 -13.30
N PRO A 122 24.68 -7.20 -14.61
CA PRO A 122 23.68 -7.62 -15.58
C PRO A 122 23.18 -9.04 -15.29
N ARG A 123 21.88 -9.28 -15.53
CA ARG A 123 21.24 -10.60 -15.37
C ARG A 123 21.71 -11.54 -16.48
N GLU A 124 22.43 -12.60 -16.13
CA GLU A 124 22.68 -13.70 -17.07
C GLU A 124 21.40 -14.53 -17.27
N GLN A 125 21.12 -14.84 -18.53
CA GLN A 125 19.98 -15.61 -19.01
C GLN A 125 20.08 -17.05 -18.53
N ILE A 126 19.00 -17.56 -17.92
CA ILE A 126 18.83 -18.98 -17.64
C ILE A 126 18.53 -19.66 -18.98
N GLU A 127 19.54 -20.25 -19.61
CA GLU A 127 19.32 -21.17 -20.72
C GLU A 127 18.82 -22.52 -20.20
N SER A 128 17.72 -22.95 -20.82
CA SER A 128 17.11 -24.26 -20.73
C SER A 128 18.04 -25.34 -21.27
N SER A 129 18.23 -26.44 -20.54
CA SER A 129 18.41 -27.76 -21.17
C SER A 129 18.10 -28.92 -20.23
N MET A 130 17.21 -29.78 -20.74
CA MET A 130 17.06 -31.24 -20.61
C MET A 130 17.73 -31.97 -19.45
#